data_AF-A0A7V4L965-F1
#
_entry.id   AF-A0A7V4L965-F1
#
_cell.length_a   1.000
_cell.length_b   1.000
_cell.length_c   1.000
_cell.angle_alpha   90.00
_cell.angle_beta   90.00
_cell.angle_gamma   90.00
#
_symmetry.space_group_name_H-M   'P 1'
#
loop_
_entity.id
_entity.type
_entity.pdbx_description
1 polymer ?
#
loop_
_entity_poly.entity_id
_entity_poly.type
_entity_poly.pdbx_seq_one_letter_code
_entity_poly.pdbx_strand_id
1 'polypeptide(L)'
;MFRKVMVLAFLWAGAWFGSMGCGSSTSAGSPGARSDLKLTQSDFGAQFDRSRCNDQGKQVITADTNGDGKPDVIKLFTASQLSGQTVQQLSCRQVDLNHDGKMDIIYSYNDMGVLIAEEFDLDFDGKFDERVYYQDSKKVRMDRDMDGNGRPDYTEFFEGGRLVRIERDANGDGRPDEWRYYEGGRLDRIGIDTTGSGRADRWERNPEAAEASVEAAPSDSQASPAPSSAAEAPPAAPSPANPAPAATKAPARGSEAAAKKPPSK
;
A
#
# COMPACT_ATOMS: atom_id res chain seq x y z
N MET A 1 -8.51 -20.61 48.88
CA MET A 1 -9.81 -20.32 49.50
C MET A 1 -10.90 -20.82 48.57
N PHE A 2 -11.64 -21.83 49.01
CA PHE A 2 -12.80 -22.38 48.33
C PHE A 2 -13.94 -21.36 48.30
N ARG A 3 -14.67 -21.25 47.19
CA ARG A 3 -16.13 -21.15 47.26
C ARG A 3 -16.77 -21.85 46.06
N LYS A 4 -17.46 -22.92 46.41
CA LYS A 4 -18.26 -23.84 45.61
C LYS A 4 -19.71 -23.32 45.56
N VAL A 5 -20.38 -23.63 44.45
CA VAL A 5 -21.81 -24.03 44.35
C VAL A 5 -22.88 -22.94 44.46
N MET A 6 -23.69 -22.80 43.40
CA MET A 6 -25.13 -23.11 43.51
C MET A 6 -25.72 -23.47 42.14
N VAL A 7 -26.08 -24.74 41.99
CA VAL A 7 -26.93 -25.29 40.94
C VAL A 7 -28.38 -24.98 41.32
N LEU A 8 -29.19 -24.47 40.39
CA LEU A 8 -30.65 -24.52 40.50
C LEU A 8 -31.20 -25.35 39.35
N ALA A 9 -31.59 -26.58 39.68
CA ALA A 9 -32.44 -27.43 38.87
C ALA A 9 -33.90 -27.11 39.21
N PHE A 10 -34.71 -26.79 38.20
CA PHE A 10 -36.16 -26.86 38.32
C PHE A 10 -36.65 -28.10 37.58
N LEU A 11 -37.07 -29.08 38.37
CA LEU A 11 -37.88 -30.22 37.96
C LEU A 11 -39.33 -29.73 37.77
N TRP A 12 -39.91 -29.99 36.60
CA TRP A 12 -41.36 -30.16 36.50
C TRP A 12 -41.64 -31.48 35.80
N ALA A 13 -42.25 -32.38 36.59
CA ALA A 13 -42.73 -33.67 36.15
C ALA A 13 -44.10 -33.48 35.47
N GLY A 14 -44.26 -34.09 34.31
CA GLY A 14 -45.52 -34.19 33.58
C GLY A 14 -45.43 -35.32 32.58
N ALA A 15 -45.54 -36.54 33.07
CA ALA A 15 -45.60 -37.76 32.27
C ALA A 15 -46.98 -37.90 31.61
N TRP A 16 -47.03 -38.02 30.28
CA TRP A 16 -48.11 -38.72 29.58
C TRP A 16 -47.50 -39.72 28.60
N PHE A 17 -47.97 -40.95 28.71
CA PHE A 17 -47.61 -42.13 27.93
C PHE A 17 -48.16 -42.03 26.50
N GLY A 18 -47.34 -42.39 25.52
CA GLY A 18 -47.75 -42.67 24.14
C GLY A 18 -46.68 -43.52 23.47
N SER A 19 -46.97 -44.80 23.30
CA SER A 19 -46.06 -45.85 22.82
C SER A 19 -45.94 -45.91 21.29
N MET A 20 -44.77 -46.40 20.86
CA MET A 20 -44.46 -47.12 19.61
C MET A 20 -44.30 -46.32 18.30
N GLY A 21 -43.04 -46.18 17.89
CA GLY A 21 -42.60 -46.02 16.52
C GLY A 21 -41.14 -46.46 16.40
N CYS A 22 -40.92 -47.69 15.89
CA CYS A 22 -39.60 -48.25 15.60
C CYS A 22 -39.04 -47.57 14.34
N GLY A 23 -37.84 -47.02 14.40
CA GLY A 23 -37.15 -46.42 13.27
C GLY A 23 -35.66 -46.26 13.59
N SER A 24 -34.87 -47.23 13.15
CA SER A 24 -33.43 -47.27 13.24
C SER A 24 -32.76 -46.22 12.35
N SER A 25 -31.94 -45.34 12.93
CA SER A 25 -30.71 -44.86 12.27
C SER A 25 -29.73 -44.34 13.31
N THR A 26 -28.70 -45.14 13.57
CA THR A 26 -27.40 -44.67 14.05
C THR A 26 -26.78 -43.77 12.98
N SER A 27 -26.61 -42.48 13.24
CA SER A 27 -25.62 -41.66 12.52
C SER A 27 -24.52 -41.27 13.49
N ALA A 28 -23.36 -41.87 13.23
CA ALA A 28 -22.09 -41.53 13.83
C ALA A 28 -21.54 -40.23 13.23
N GLY A 29 -20.78 -39.50 14.05
CA GLY A 29 -19.72 -38.59 13.63
C GLY A 29 -20.16 -37.32 12.90
N SER A 30 -20.14 -36.18 13.60
CA SER A 30 -19.97 -34.88 12.96
C SER A 30 -18.50 -34.76 12.53
N PRO A 31 -18.16 -34.74 11.24
CA PRO A 31 -16.86 -34.27 10.81
C PRO A 31 -16.89 -32.75 10.92
N GLY A 32 -15.85 -32.15 11.49
CA GLY A 32 -15.67 -30.70 11.48
C GLY A 32 -15.78 -30.21 10.05
N ALA A 33 -16.78 -29.36 9.79
CA ALA A 33 -17.00 -28.73 8.52
C ALA A 33 -15.81 -27.81 8.21
N ARG A 34 -14.81 -28.34 7.53
CA ARG A 34 -14.00 -27.53 6.64
C ARG A 34 -14.91 -27.22 5.47
N SER A 35 -15.47 -26.01 5.46
CA SER A 35 -16.20 -25.49 4.33
C SER A 35 -15.21 -25.30 3.18
N ASP A 36 -15.02 -26.34 2.39
CA ASP A 36 -14.42 -26.27 1.05
C ASP A 36 -15.41 -25.55 0.13
N LEU A 37 -15.66 -24.27 0.41
CA LEU A 37 -16.52 -23.41 -0.38
C LEU A 37 -15.78 -23.11 -1.70
N LYS A 38 -16.08 -23.87 -2.75
CA LYS A 38 -15.66 -23.54 -4.12
C LYS A 38 -16.43 -22.29 -4.55
N LEU A 39 -15.88 -21.13 -4.24
CA LEU A 39 -16.34 -19.83 -4.71
C LEU A 39 -16.09 -19.74 -6.21
N THR A 40 -17.16 -19.60 -6.98
CA THR A 40 -17.11 -19.43 -8.43
C THR A 40 -17.18 -17.96 -8.81
N GLN A 41 -16.74 -17.66 -10.04
CA GLN A 41 -16.65 -16.31 -10.59
C GLN A 41 -17.99 -15.55 -10.64
N SER A 42 -19.11 -16.26 -10.54
CA SER A 42 -20.48 -15.73 -10.57
C SER A 42 -21.12 -15.49 -9.20
N ASP A 43 -20.49 -15.91 -8.09
CA ASP A 43 -21.12 -15.86 -6.77
C ASP A 43 -21.15 -14.46 -6.14
N PHE A 44 -20.56 -13.46 -6.81
CA PHE A 44 -20.35 -12.14 -6.22
C PHE A 44 -21.05 -10.96 -6.90
N GLY A 45 -21.72 -11.13 -8.05
CA GLY A 45 -22.49 -10.05 -8.72
C GLY A 45 -21.68 -8.86 -9.25
N ALA A 46 -20.63 -8.45 -8.55
CA ALA A 46 -19.59 -7.51 -8.93
C ALA A 46 -18.38 -8.25 -9.53
N GLN A 47 -17.70 -7.60 -10.46
CA GLN A 47 -16.48 -8.09 -11.09
C GLN A 47 -15.33 -8.04 -10.10
N PHE A 48 -15.25 -9.04 -9.24
CA PHE A 48 -14.12 -9.23 -8.33
C PHE A 48 -12.80 -9.19 -9.10
N ASP A 49 -11.96 -8.18 -8.82
CA ASP A 49 -10.69 -7.98 -9.49
C ASP A 49 -9.62 -8.92 -8.90
N ARG A 50 -9.55 -10.13 -9.45
CA ARG A 50 -8.54 -11.14 -9.10
C ARG A 50 -7.11 -10.74 -9.48
N SER A 51 -6.93 -9.78 -10.39
CA SER A 51 -5.60 -9.35 -10.81
C SER A 51 -4.89 -8.57 -9.71
N ARG A 52 -5.66 -7.80 -8.92
CA ARG A 52 -5.17 -7.07 -7.76
C ARG A 52 -5.28 -7.85 -6.46
N CYS A 53 -6.31 -8.69 -6.31
CA CYS A 53 -6.47 -9.54 -5.14
C CYS A 53 -6.64 -11.02 -5.49
N ASN A 54 -5.54 -11.76 -5.39
CA ASN A 54 -5.56 -13.21 -5.56
C ASN A 54 -6.32 -13.90 -4.42
N ASP A 55 -7.37 -14.65 -4.74
CA ASP A 55 -8.23 -15.41 -3.81
C ASP A 55 -7.73 -16.83 -3.51
N GLN A 56 -6.68 -17.31 -4.20
CA GLN A 56 -6.18 -18.66 -4.02
C GLN A 56 -5.69 -18.91 -2.58
N GLY A 57 -6.26 -19.93 -1.94
CA GLY A 57 -5.92 -20.32 -0.56
C GLY A 57 -6.36 -19.31 0.50
N LYS A 58 -7.20 -18.34 0.15
CA LYS A 58 -7.72 -17.32 1.06
C LYS A 58 -9.19 -17.54 1.35
N GLN A 59 -9.62 -17.15 2.54
CA GLN A 59 -11.04 -17.08 2.88
C GLN A 59 -11.61 -15.77 2.32
N VAL A 60 -12.62 -15.87 1.47
CA VAL A 60 -13.34 -14.71 0.92
C VAL A 60 -14.61 -14.48 1.74
N ILE A 61 -14.82 -13.24 2.17
CA ILE A 61 -16.04 -12.79 2.84
C ILE A 61 -16.59 -11.62 2.03
N THR A 62 -17.88 -11.65 1.75
CA THR A 62 -18.57 -10.58 1.02
C THR A 62 -19.69 -9.97 1.84
N ALA A 63 -20.02 -8.73 1.51
CA ALA A 63 -21.19 -8.04 2.02
C ALA A 63 -21.85 -7.28 0.86
N ASP A 64 -23.17 -7.34 0.86
CA ASP A 64 -24.07 -6.49 0.09
C ASP A 64 -24.64 -5.47 1.08
N THR A 65 -24.10 -4.25 1.07
CA THR A 65 -24.40 -3.19 2.03
C THR A 65 -25.51 -2.26 1.53
N ASN A 66 -25.79 -2.26 0.23
CA ASN A 66 -26.87 -1.48 -0.38
C ASN A 66 -28.18 -2.29 -0.54
N GLY A 67 -28.12 -3.63 -0.45
CA GLY A 67 -29.25 -4.55 -0.49
C GLY A 67 -29.76 -4.86 -1.91
N ASP A 68 -28.95 -4.66 -2.95
CA ASP A 68 -29.35 -4.86 -4.34
C ASP A 68 -29.16 -6.30 -4.86
N GLY A 69 -28.64 -7.19 -4.01
CA GLY A 69 -28.36 -8.58 -4.33
C GLY A 69 -26.97 -8.80 -4.94
N LYS A 70 -26.15 -7.76 -5.11
CA LYS A 70 -24.76 -7.83 -5.55
C LYS A 70 -23.84 -7.32 -4.43
N PRO A 71 -22.89 -8.12 -3.96
CA PRO A 71 -21.85 -7.65 -3.07
C PRO A 71 -21.07 -6.42 -3.57
N ASP A 72 -21.02 -5.38 -2.74
CA ASP A 72 -20.27 -4.14 -2.93
C ASP A 72 -19.02 -4.07 -2.02
N VAL A 73 -18.84 -5.04 -1.11
CA VAL A 73 -17.63 -5.18 -0.31
C VAL A 73 -17.13 -6.62 -0.34
N ILE A 74 -15.86 -6.80 -0.69
CA ILE A 74 -15.17 -8.11 -0.71
C ILE A 74 -13.93 -8.04 0.18
N LYS A 75 -13.74 -9.03 1.06
CA LYS A 75 -12.60 -9.13 1.98
C LYS A 75 -11.92 -10.50 1.86
N LEU A 76 -10.61 -10.51 1.72
CA LEU A 76 -9.79 -11.71 1.60
C LEU A 76 -8.90 -11.88 2.81
N PHE A 77 -9.07 -13.00 3.51
CA PHE A 77 -8.29 -13.34 4.70
C PHE A 77 -7.31 -14.48 4.42
N THR A 78 -6.12 -14.37 4.99
CA THR A 78 -5.11 -15.42 4.98
C THR A 78 -4.85 -15.91 6.40
N ALA A 79 -4.73 -17.22 6.57
CA ALA A 79 -4.37 -17.80 7.85
C ALA A 79 -2.89 -17.51 8.13
N SER A 80 -2.61 -16.89 9.27
CA SER A 80 -1.26 -16.58 9.75
C SER A 80 -1.06 -17.13 11.16
N GLN A 81 0.18 -17.44 11.53
CA GLN A 81 0.53 -17.89 12.88
C GLN A 81 1.06 -16.70 13.68
N LEU A 82 0.31 -16.27 14.69
CA LEU A 82 0.73 -15.22 15.60
C LEU A 82 0.80 -15.80 17.01
N SER A 83 2.00 -15.83 17.59
CA SER A 83 2.24 -16.37 18.95
C SER A 83 1.72 -17.80 19.14
N GLY A 84 1.84 -18.65 18.12
CA GLY A 84 1.40 -20.05 18.14
C GLY A 84 -0.12 -20.24 18.00
N GLN A 85 -0.87 -19.18 17.73
CA GLN A 85 -2.28 -19.24 17.38
C GLN A 85 -2.47 -18.96 15.89
N THR A 86 -3.32 -19.75 15.24
CA THR A 86 -3.80 -19.42 13.90
C THR A 86 -4.77 -18.25 14.00
N VAL A 87 -4.42 -17.14 13.37
CA VAL A 87 -5.26 -15.95 13.22
C VAL A 87 -5.59 -15.74 11.74
N GLN A 88 -6.73 -15.13 11.45
CA GLN A 88 -7.08 -14.70 10.10
C GLN A 88 -6.65 -13.25 9.90
N GLN A 89 -5.67 -13.02 9.05
CA GLN A 89 -5.21 -11.68 8.71
C GLN A 89 -5.90 -11.20 7.43
N LEU A 90 -6.42 -9.97 7.46
CA LEU A 90 -6.94 -9.34 6.26
C LEU A 90 -5.77 -9.08 5.31
N SER A 91 -5.87 -9.57 4.07
CA SER A 91 -4.84 -9.43 3.04
C SER A 91 -5.26 -8.51 1.90
N CYS A 92 -6.57 -8.45 1.60
CA CYS A 92 -7.13 -7.50 0.66
C CYS A 92 -8.57 -7.14 1.03
N ARG A 93 -8.99 -5.91 0.72
CA ARG A 93 -10.38 -5.47 0.69
C ARG A 93 -10.67 -4.74 -0.62
N GLN A 94 -11.76 -5.07 -1.29
CA GLN A 94 -12.28 -4.35 -2.46
C GLN A 94 -13.64 -3.75 -2.13
N VAL A 95 -13.94 -2.58 -2.68
CA VAL A 95 -15.18 -1.84 -2.44
C VAL A 95 -15.68 -1.25 -3.76
N ASP A 96 -16.95 -1.49 -4.08
CA ASP A 96 -17.73 -0.83 -5.13
C ASP A 96 -18.58 0.26 -4.46
N LEU A 97 -18.18 1.52 -4.61
CA LEU A 97 -18.82 2.67 -3.99
C LEU A 97 -20.03 3.16 -4.77
N ASN A 98 -20.00 3.08 -6.11
CA ASN A 98 -21.07 3.59 -6.96
C ASN A 98 -22.11 2.52 -7.35
N HIS A 99 -21.85 1.26 -6.98
CA HIS A 99 -22.68 0.09 -7.19
C HIS A 99 -22.91 -0.27 -8.66
N ASP A 100 -21.94 0.01 -9.52
CA ASP A 100 -21.99 -0.32 -10.93
C ASP A 100 -21.45 -1.73 -11.26
N GLY A 101 -20.91 -2.42 -10.25
CA GLY A 101 -20.33 -3.75 -10.34
C GLY A 101 -18.84 -3.77 -10.64
N LYS A 102 -18.17 -2.62 -10.74
CA LYS A 102 -16.71 -2.48 -10.77
C LYS A 102 -16.21 -2.06 -9.38
N MET A 103 -14.95 -2.34 -9.10
CA MET A 103 -14.36 -2.02 -7.80
C MET A 103 -13.68 -0.66 -7.88
N ASP A 104 -14.01 0.21 -6.93
CA ASP A 104 -13.55 1.59 -6.91
C ASP A 104 -12.38 1.79 -5.94
N ILE A 105 -12.34 1.00 -4.86
CA ILE A 105 -11.25 1.05 -3.89
C ILE A 105 -10.71 -0.33 -3.62
N ILE A 106 -9.38 -0.45 -3.66
CA ILE A 106 -8.66 -1.66 -3.28
C ILE A 106 -7.64 -1.35 -2.20
N TYR A 107 -7.78 -2.03 -1.06
CA TYR A 107 -6.84 -1.97 0.06
C TYR A 107 -6.00 -3.24 0.06
N SER A 108 -4.68 -3.09 0.06
CA SER A 108 -3.72 -4.19 0.11
C SER A 108 -2.98 -4.21 1.44
N TYR A 109 -2.88 -5.38 2.06
CA TYR A 109 -2.23 -5.59 3.35
C TYR A 109 -1.13 -6.63 3.20
N ASN A 110 -0.07 -6.51 4.00
CA ASN A 110 0.97 -7.54 4.09
C ASN A 110 0.51 -8.76 4.92
N ASP A 111 1.36 -9.77 5.04
CA ASP A 111 1.05 -11.03 5.76
C ASP A 111 0.82 -10.86 7.28
N MET A 112 1.17 -9.70 7.82
CA MET A 112 0.89 -9.32 9.21
C MET A 112 -0.42 -8.53 9.37
N GLY A 113 -1.15 -8.30 8.28
CA GLY A 113 -2.39 -7.49 8.28
C GLY A 113 -2.15 -5.99 8.34
N VAL A 114 -0.93 -5.51 8.03
CA VAL A 114 -0.61 -4.08 7.98
C VAL A 114 -0.87 -3.55 6.58
N LEU A 115 -1.59 -2.43 6.48
CA LEU A 115 -1.88 -1.73 5.22
C LEU A 115 -0.57 -1.31 4.52
N ILE A 116 -0.42 -1.67 3.25
CA ILE A 116 0.75 -1.33 2.43
C ILE A 116 0.40 -0.51 1.19
N ALA A 117 -0.83 -0.61 0.69
CA ALA A 117 -1.29 0.20 -0.42
C ALA A 117 -2.80 0.39 -0.44
N GLU A 118 -3.22 1.51 -1.01
CA GLU A 118 -4.60 1.81 -1.39
C GLU A 118 -4.61 2.21 -2.87
N GLU A 119 -5.59 1.74 -3.63
CA GLU A 119 -5.82 2.12 -5.02
C GLU A 119 -7.23 2.67 -5.13
N PHE A 120 -7.40 3.76 -5.89
CA PHE A 120 -8.68 4.41 -6.14
C PHE A 120 -8.95 4.60 -7.64
N ASP A 121 -10.15 4.23 -8.07
CA ASP A 121 -10.83 4.75 -9.26
C ASP A 121 -11.65 5.96 -8.79
N LEU A 122 -11.19 7.16 -9.12
CA LEU A 122 -11.72 8.40 -8.57
C LEU A 122 -12.84 8.99 -9.43
N ASP A 123 -12.91 8.61 -10.70
CA ASP A 123 -13.92 9.07 -11.65
C ASP A 123 -14.94 7.99 -12.05
N PHE A 124 -14.76 6.77 -11.55
CA PHE A 124 -15.60 5.60 -11.74
C PHE A 124 -15.65 5.07 -13.18
N ASP A 125 -14.56 5.22 -13.95
CA ASP A 125 -14.49 4.70 -15.33
C ASP A 125 -14.12 3.20 -15.40
N GLY A 126 -13.69 2.60 -14.29
CA GLY A 126 -13.20 1.24 -14.14
C GLY A 126 -11.68 1.10 -14.20
N LYS A 127 -10.93 2.20 -14.26
CA LYS A 127 -9.48 2.26 -14.18
C LYS A 127 -9.10 3.00 -12.90
N PHE A 128 -7.96 2.61 -12.36
CA PHE A 128 -7.48 3.19 -11.11
C PHE A 128 -6.57 4.38 -11.42
N ASP A 129 -7.00 5.57 -11.00
CA ASP A 129 -6.28 6.83 -11.21
C ASP A 129 -5.20 7.07 -10.15
N GLU A 130 -5.38 6.53 -8.94
CA GLU A 130 -4.55 6.88 -7.80
C GLU A 130 -4.10 5.65 -7.02
N ARG A 131 -2.82 5.64 -6.61
CA ARG A 131 -2.27 4.62 -5.70
C ARG A 131 -1.44 5.26 -4.60
N VAL A 132 -1.81 4.97 -3.36
CA VAL A 132 -1.10 5.41 -2.15
C VAL A 132 -0.32 4.24 -1.58
N TYR A 133 0.95 4.46 -1.21
CA TYR A 133 1.83 3.46 -0.59
C TYR A 133 2.14 3.82 0.85
N TYR A 134 2.21 2.79 1.68
CA TYR A 134 2.47 2.90 3.12
C TYR A 134 3.69 2.07 3.53
N GLN A 135 4.49 2.65 4.43
CA GLN A 135 5.58 1.96 5.13
C GLN A 135 5.51 2.32 6.61
N ASP A 136 5.64 1.34 7.49
CA ASP A 136 5.51 1.52 8.95
C ASP A 136 4.24 2.30 9.33
N SER A 137 3.14 1.99 8.64
CA SER A 137 1.83 2.64 8.79
C SER A 137 1.80 4.15 8.50
N LYS A 138 2.77 4.66 7.74
CA LYS A 138 2.82 6.05 7.27
C LYS A 138 2.82 6.10 5.75
N LYS A 139 2.11 7.08 5.17
CA LYS A 139 2.16 7.37 3.74
C LYS A 139 3.60 7.71 3.35
N VAL A 140 4.13 7.04 2.33
CA VAL A 140 5.49 7.27 1.80
C VAL A 140 5.50 7.72 0.35
N ARG A 141 4.46 7.36 -0.42
CA ARG A 141 4.33 7.72 -1.83
C ARG A 141 2.86 7.77 -2.24
N MET A 142 2.54 8.60 -3.21
CA MET A 142 1.27 8.63 -3.90
C MET A 142 1.52 8.83 -5.39
N ASP A 143 1.04 7.91 -6.20
CA ASP A 143 1.04 7.98 -7.65
C ASP A 143 -0.35 8.39 -8.12
N ARG A 144 -0.44 9.29 -9.11
CA ARG A 144 -1.69 9.68 -9.75
C ARG A 144 -1.52 9.78 -11.26
N ASP A 145 -2.44 9.15 -11.97
CA ASP A 145 -2.68 9.26 -13.41
C ASP A 145 -3.82 10.28 -13.59
N MET A 146 -3.47 11.47 -14.08
CA MET A 146 -4.42 12.57 -14.28
C MET A 146 -4.97 12.60 -15.71
N ASP A 147 -4.34 11.92 -16.66
CA ASP A 147 -4.74 11.90 -18.07
C ASP A 147 -5.42 10.58 -18.50
N GLY A 148 -5.44 9.56 -17.63
CA GLY A 148 -6.12 8.29 -17.81
C GLY A 148 -5.42 7.33 -18.78
N ASN A 149 -4.12 7.53 -19.03
CA ASN A 149 -3.34 6.73 -19.98
C ASN A 149 -2.79 5.40 -19.40
N GLY A 150 -3.00 5.16 -18.09
CA GLY A 150 -2.56 4.00 -17.34
C GLY A 150 -1.15 4.15 -16.72
N ARG A 151 -0.56 5.35 -16.75
CA ARG A 151 0.75 5.66 -16.16
C ARG A 151 0.62 6.92 -15.30
N PRO A 152 1.16 6.91 -14.07
CA PRO A 152 1.15 8.10 -13.25
C PRO A 152 1.97 9.23 -13.87
N ASP A 153 1.32 10.39 -14.09
CA ASP A 153 1.97 11.64 -14.51
C ASP A 153 2.24 12.58 -13.31
N TYR A 154 1.78 12.22 -12.12
CA TYR A 154 1.98 12.98 -10.90
C TYR A 154 2.35 12.06 -9.75
N THR A 155 3.46 12.33 -9.06
CA THR A 155 3.93 11.52 -7.94
C THR A 155 4.35 12.38 -6.76
N GLU A 156 3.82 12.08 -5.57
CA GLU A 156 4.21 12.70 -4.30
C GLU A 156 5.04 11.74 -3.46
N PHE A 157 6.07 12.24 -2.79
CA PHE A 157 6.94 11.50 -1.88
C PHE A 157 6.90 12.10 -0.48
N PHE A 158 6.86 11.23 0.52
CA PHE A 158 6.71 11.60 1.92
C PHE A 158 7.80 10.97 2.79
N GLU A 159 8.32 11.74 3.74
CA GLU A 159 9.25 11.29 4.77
C GLU A 159 8.71 11.66 6.15
N GLY A 160 8.63 10.67 7.05
CA GLY A 160 8.08 10.89 8.39
C GLY A 160 6.64 11.43 8.40
N GLY A 161 5.88 11.21 7.33
CA GLY A 161 4.52 11.74 7.15
C GLY A 161 4.45 13.18 6.61
N ARG A 162 5.58 13.77 6.20
CA ARG A 162 5.63 15.12 5.59
C ARG A 162 5.96 15.01 4.11
N LEU A 163 5.32 15.83 3.29
CA LEU A 163 5.64 15.96 1.87
C LEU A 163 7.05 16.51 1.72
N VAL A 164 7.90 15.81 0.95
CA VAL A 164 9.28 16.22 0.67
C VAL A 164 9.54 16.48 -0.80
N ARG A 165 8.76 15.85 -1.69
CA ARG A 165 8.95 15.98 -3.14
C ARG A 165 7.67 15.71 -3.92
N ILE A 166 7.49 16.46 -4.99
CA ILE A 166 6.53 16.16 -6.07
C ILE A 166 7.31 16.01 -7.37
N GLU A 167 6.94 15.04 -8.19
CA GLU A 167 7.37 14.86 -9.58
C GLU A 167 6.15 14.95 -10.49
N ARG A 168 6.28 15.64 -11.63
CA ARG A 168 5.22 15.77 -12.62
C ARG A 168 5.75 15.59 -14.04
N ASP A 169 5.05 14.79 -14.83
CA ASP A 169 5.22 14.56 -16.27
C ASP A 169 4.06 15.25 -16.99
N ALA A 170 4.20 16.51 -17.33
CA ALA A 170 3.15 17.29 -17.98
C ALA A 170 2.99 16.97 -19.48
N ASN A 171 3.96 16.28 -20.09
CA ASN A 171 3.99 16.02 -21.52
C ASN A 171 3.60 14.56 -21.89
N GLY A 172 3.52 13.66 -20.91
CA GLY A 172 3.07 12.27 -21.05
C GLY A 172 4.11 11.34 -21.68
N ASP A 173 5.40 11.68 -21.65
CA ASP A 173 6.48 10.87 -22.23
C ASP A 173 7.01 9.76 -21.31
N GLY A 174 6.49 9.70 -20.07
CA GLY A 174 6.87 8.77 -19.02
C GLY A 174 8.06 9.24 -18.18
N ARG A 175 8.50 10.49 -18.31
CA ARG A 175 9.58 11.10 -17.52
C ARG A 175 9.07 12.41 -16.94
N PRO A 176 9.34 12.67 -15.65
CA PRO A 176 9.01 13.97 -15.08
C PRO A 176 9.74 15.10 -15.81
N ASP A 177 9.03 16.20 -16.05
CA ASP A 177 9.57 17.47 -16.52
C ASP A 177 9.59 18.54 -15.42
N GLU A 178 8.98 18.28 -14.27
CA GLU A 178 8.97 19.17 -13.12
C GLU A 178 9.22 18.42 -11.80
N TRP A 179 10.06 18.98 -10.93
CA TRP A 179 10.30 18.50 -9.57
C TRP A 179 10.12 19.64 -8.57
N ARG A 180 9.28 19.46 -7.56
CA ARG A 180 9.16 20.42 -6.44
C ARG A 180 9.69 19.78 -5.17
N TYR A 181 10.62 20.44 -4.48
CA TYR A 181 11.18 19.98 -3.22
C TYR A 181 10.68 20.83 -2.06
N TYR A 182 10.40 20.17 -0.94
CA TYR A 182 9.83 20.82 0.24
C TYR A 182 10.73 20.60 1.47
N GLU A 183 10.93 21.66 2.24
CA GLU A 183 11.66 21.65 3.50
C GLU A 183 10.82 22.35 4.58
N GLY A 184 10.67 21.72 5.75
CA GLY A 184 9.84 22.27 6.83
C GLY A 184 8.37 22.46 6.46
N GLY A 185 7.87 21.77 5.43
CA GLY A 185 6.51 21.94 4.90
C GLY A 185 6.33 23.14 3.97
N ARG A 186 7.41 23.79 3.55
CA ARG A 186 7.41 24.91 2.60
C ARG A 186 8.16 24.52 1.33
N LEU A 187 7.76 25.08 0.19
CA LEU A 187 8.47 24.87 -1.07
C LEU A 187 9.88 25.49 -0.98
N ASP A 188 10.92 24.68 -1.13
CA ASP A 188 12.34 25.08 -1.18
C ASP A 188 12.73 25.48 -2.61
N ARG A 189 12.56 24.54 -3.54
CA ARG A 189 12.99 24.70 -4.94
C ARG A 189 12.14 23.94 -5.94
N ILE A 190 12.13 24.44 -7.16
CA ILE A 190 11.54 23.82 -8.35
C ILE A 190 12.67 23.51 -9.35
N GLY A 191 12.72 22.27 -9.83
CA GLY A 191 13.53 21.86 -10.97
C GLY A 191 12.63 21.67 -12.19
N ILE A 192 13.09 22.11 -13.37
CA ILE A 192 12.36 22.00 -14.64
C ILE A 192 13.28 21.41 -15.70
N ASP A 193 12.79 20.44 -16.46
CA ASP A 193 13.42 19.90 -17.67
C ASP A 193 12.75 20.49 -18.91
N THR A 194 13.41 21.47 -19.52
CA THR A 194 12.97 22.13 -20.76
C THR A 194 13.44 21.39 -22.01
N THR A 195 14.30 20.38 -21.84
CA THR A 195 14.97 19.67 -22.94
C THR A 195 14.42 18.28 -23.21
N GLY A 196 13.62 17.72 -22.30
CA GLY A 196 13.09 16.35 -22.38
C GLY A 196 14.15 15.28 -22.12
N SER A 197 15.16 15.59 -21.32
CA SER A 197 16.27 14.68 -21.00
C SER A 197 15.94 13.68 -19.87
N GLY A 198 14.85 13.91 -19.13
CA GLY A 198 14.50 13.27 -17.87
C GLY A 198 15.31 13.82 -16.68
N ARG A 199 15.87 15.02 -16.79
CA ARG A 199 16.68 15.68 -15.75
C ARG A 199 16.45 17.18 -15.80
N ALA A 200 16.24 17.80 -14.64
CA ALA A 200 16.12 19.25 -14.55
C ALA A 200 17.38 19.97 -15.05
N ASP A 201 17.23 20.80 -16.09
CA ASP A 201 18.26 21.74 -16.58
C ASP A 201 18.12 23.15 -15.97
N ARG A 202 16.97 23.45 -15.38
CA ARG A 202 16.68 24.74 -14.74
C ARG A 202 16.23 24.54 -13.30
N TRP A 203 16.74 25.38 -12.40
CA TRP A 203 16.36 25.39 -10.98
C TRP A 203 15.96 26.79 -10.53
N GLU A 204 14.81 26.87 -9.86
CA GLU A 204 14.31 28.07 -9.19
C GLU A 204 14.24 27.81 -7.69
N ARG A 205 14.81 28.70 -6.87
CA ARG A 205 14.60 28.68 -5.42
C ARG A 205 13.45 29.61 -5.05
N ASN A 206 12.63 29.21 -4.09
CA ASN A 206 11.60 30.07 -3.54
C ASN A 206 12.26 31.17 -2.67
N PRO A 207 12.17 32.46 -3.04
CA PRO A 207 12.78 33.54 -2.27
C PRO A 207 12.21 33.63 -0.85
N GLU A 208 10.94 33.29 -0.65
CA GLU A 208 10.29 33.33 0.66
C GLU A 208 10.80 32.24 1.63
N ALA A 209 11.27 31.11 1.09
CA ALA A 209 11.95 30.09 1.90
C ALA A 209 13.37 30.54 2.28
N ALA A 210 14.06 31.23 1.36
CA ALA A 210 15.38 31.80 1.63
C ALA A 210 15.31 32.85 2.75
N GLU A 211 14.34 33.76 2.72
CA GLU A 211 14.16 34.82 3.73
C GLU A 211 13.75 34.27 5.11
N ALA A 212 12.83 33.28 5.17
CA ALA A 212 12.46 32.62 6.42
C ALA A 212 13.62 31.85 7.07
N SER A 213 14.57 31.37 6.26
CA SER A 213 15.79 30.72 6.75
C SER A 213 16.78 31.70 7.38
N VAL A 214 16.78 32.98 6.97
CA VAL A 214 17.64 34.02 7.56
C VAL A 214 17.07 34.54 8.88
N GLU A 215 15.75 34.64 9.01
CA GLU A 215 15.10 35.08 10.25
C GLU A 215 15.10 34.01 11.37
N ALA A 216 15.18 32.72 11.02
CA ALA A 216 15.23 31.62 11.99
C ALA A 216 16.64 31.36 12.57
N ALA A 217 17.67 32.06 12.09
CA ALA A 217 19.02 31.98 12.66
C ALA A 217 19.06 32.72 14.01
N PRO A 218 19.58 32.11 15.09
CA PRO A 218 19.72 32.82 16.36
C PRO A 218 20.67 34.00 16.19
N SER A 219 20.17 35.21 16.48
CA SER A 219 20.96 36.43 16.44
C SER A 219 21.94 36.48 17.61
N ASP A 220 23.05 35.75 17.53
CA ASP A 220 24.17 35.93 18.46
C ASP A 220 24.94 37.19 18.08
N SER A 221 24.43 38.33 18.56
CA SER A 221 25.20 39.56 18.66
C SER A 221 24.81 40.29 19.93
N GLN A 222 25.46 39.90 21.02
CA GLN A 222 25.93 40.85 22.03
C GLN A 222 27.24 40.35 22.62
N ALA A 223 28.31 41.07 22.27
CA ALA A 223 29.64 40.90 22.79
C ALA A 223 29.73 41.38 24.26
N SER A 224 30.59 40.74 25.05
CA SER A 224 31.34 41.40 26.11
C SER A 224 32.73 40.78 26.23
N PRO A 225 33.76 41.58 26.58
CA PRO A 225 35.15 41.27 26.28
C PRO A 225 35.85 40.55 27.46
N ALA A 226 36.77 39.64 27.15
CA ALA A 226 37.77 39.15 28.09
C ALA A 226 39.06 38.74 27.34
N PRO A 227 40.23 38.77 28.01
CA PRO A 227 41.48 39.18 27.37
C PRO A 227 42.32 38.05 26.77
N SER A 228 43.21 38.50 25.89
CA SER A 228 44.41 37.87 25.32
C SER A 228 44.99 36.65 26.05
N SER A 229 45.14 35.56 25.29
CA SER A 229 46.36 34.74 25.33
C SER A 229 46.53 34.00 24.00
N ALA A 230 47.68 34.24 23.36
CA ALA A 230 48.13 33.59 22.15
C ALA A 230 48.53 32.12 22.42
N ALA A 231 48.19 31.22 21.49
CA ALA A 231 48.96 30.01 21.18
C ALA A 231 48.42 29.37 19.89
N GLU A 232 49.10 29.69 18.79
CA GLU A 232 49.58 28.79 17.73
C GLU A 232 48.67 27.65 17.21
N ALA A 233 48.29 27.80 15.93
CA ALA A 233 47.67 26.77 15.10
C ALA A 233 48.72 25.80 14.51
N PRO A 234 48.32 24.54 14.25
CA PRO A 234 48.84 23.78 13.11
C PRO A 234 47.75 23.44 12.07
N PRO A 235 48.15 23.08 10.84
CA PRO A 235 47.37 23.30 9.63
C PRO A 235 46.33 22.22 9.29
N ALA A 236 45.44 22.62 8.39
CA ALA A 236 44.31 21.90 7.82
C ALA A 236 44.63 20.49 7.29
N ALA A 237 43.76 19.54 7.62
CA ALA A 237 43.65 18.25 6.96
C ALA A 237 42.56 18.32 5.86
N PRO A 238 42.77 17.70 4.68
CA PRO A 238 41.83 17.76 3.56
C PRO A 238 40.63 16.82 3.73
N SER A 239 39.45 17.29 3.31
CA SER A 239 38.21 16.49 3.23
C SER A 239 38.35 15.28 2.29
N PRO A 240 37.74 14.12 2.60
CA PRO A 240 37.73 12.98 1.70
C PRO A 240 36.80 13.21 0.50
N ALA A 241 37.36 13.03 -0.70
CA ALA A 241 36.63 12.98 -1.96
C ALA A 241 35.85 11.64 -2.05
N ASN A 242 34.54 11.71 -2.28
CA ASN A 242 33.76 10.54 -2.69
C ASN A 242 34.02 10.25 -4.18
N PRO A 243 34.35 9.00 -4.57
CA PRO A 243 34.51 8.65 -5.97
C PRO A 243 33.15 8.45 -6.66
N ALA A 244 33.05 8.95 -7.89
CA ALA A 244 31.96 8.66 -8.82
C ALA A 244 31.91 7.16 -9.18
N PRO A 245 30.73 6.56 -9.40
CA PRO A 245 30.65 5.18 -9.89
C PRO A 245 31.06 5.09 -11.35
N ALA A 246 32.00 4.19 -11.61
CA ALA A 246 32.51 3.86 -12.94
C ALA A 246 31.44 3.18 -13.81
N ALA A 247 31.34 3.64 -15.06
CA ALA A 247 30.60 3.00 -16.13
C ALA A 247 31.23 1.65 -16.51
N THR A 248 30.49 0.56 -16.35
CA THR A 248 30.86 -0.73 -16.93
C THR A 248 30.33 -0.86 -18.35
N LYS A 249 31.27 -0.96 -19.29
CA LYS A 249 31.10 -1.33 -20.70
C LYS A 249 30.38 -2.68 -20.85
N ALA A 250 29.43 -2.72 -21.77
CA ALA A 250 29.00 -3.95 -22.44
C ALA A 250 30.11 -4.52 -23.33
N PRO A 251 30.18 -5.85 -23.51
CA PRO A 251 30.76 -6.45 -24.70
C PRO A 251 29.66 -6.93 -25.66
N ALA A 252 29.87 -6.64 -26.94
CA ALA A 252 29.04 -7.04 -28.05
C ALA A 252 29.47 -8.40 -28.65
N ARG A 253 28.45 -9.13 -29.15
CA ARG A 253 28.42 -10.05 -30.31
C ARG A 253 29.27 -11.34 -30.35
N GLY A 254 28.54 -12.45 -30.53
CA GLY A 254 28.88 -13.63 -31.35
C GLY A 254 27.60 -14.45 -31.58
N SER A 255 26.92 -14.29 -32.73
CA SER A 255 26.87 -15.21 -33.88
C SER A 255 26.06 -16.52 -33.67
N GLU A 256 24.87 -16.54 -34.30
CA GLU A 256 24.33 -17.60 -35.17
C GLU A 256 24.20 -19.06 -34.67
N ALA A 257 22.95 -19.54 -34.53
CA ALA A 257 22.53 -20.87 -35.00
C ALA A 257 20.99 -20.97 -35.06
N ALA A 258 20.48 -21.37 -36.22
CA ALA A 258 19.08 -21.64 -36.51
C ALA A 258 18.63 -23.02 -35.99
N ALA A 259 17.37 -23.16 -35.56
CA ALA A 259 16.57 -24.39 -35.78
C ALA A 259 15.08 -24.26 -35.38
N LYS A 260 14.24 -24.50 -36.39
CA LYS A 260 13.02 -25.34 -36.42
C LYS A 260 11.77 -24.97 -35.60
N LYS A 261 10.80 -24.47 -36.37
CA LYS A 261 9.33 -24.51 -36.22
C LYS A 261 8.81 -25.95 -35.98
N PRO A 262 7.83 -26.18 -35.07
CA PRO A 262 7.10 -27.44 -34.99
C PRO A 262 5.87 -27.44 -35.94
N PRO A 263 5.42 -28.62 -36.44
CA PRO A 263 4.29 -28.69 -37.35
C PRO A 263 2.95 -28.68 -36.61
N SER A 264 2.02 -27.99 -37.25
CA SER A 264 0.57 -28.01 -37.03
C SER A 264 -0.06 -29.36 -37.40
N LYS A 265 -0.84 -29.91 -36.49
CA LYS A 265 -2.10 -30.63 -36.73
C LYS A 265 -3.01 -30.46 -35.52
#